data_AF-A0A4R5DH78-F1
#
_entry.id   AF-A0A4R5DH78-F1
#
_cell.length_a   1.000
_cell.length_b   1.000
_cell.length_c   1.000
_cell.angle_alpha   90.00
_cell.angle_beta   90.00
_cell.angle_gamma   90.00
#
_symmetry.space_group_name_H-M   'P 1'
#
loop_
_entity.id
_entity.type
_entity.pdbx_description
1 polymer ?
#
loop_
_entity_poly.entity_id
_entity_poly.type
_entity_poly.pdbx_seq_one_letter_code
_entity_poly.pdbx_strand_id
1 'polypeptide(L)'
;MKRVADASLIWEHTLQPTAVSEEYRLRLVYTRTNGIEVFVLSPKLALAEGTKKLPHVYSTEKQKLCLYFPDGKEWNKSKYMSQTIIPWISEWLYFYELWLPGGQWYGGGTTHDPKPEKDHNQ
;
A
#
# COMPACT_ATOMS: atom_id res chain seq x y z
N MET A 1 -28.65 7.18 17.44
CA MET A 1 -27.97 7.47 16.16
C MET A 1 -27.61 6.14 15.51
N LYS A 2 -28.29 5.71 14.44
CA LYS A 2 -27.94 4.47 13.73
C LYS A 2 -26.81 4.79 12.75
N ARG A 3 -25.64 4.16 12.91
CA ARG A 3 -24.57 4.23 11.91
C ARG A 3 -25.05 3.51 10.66
N VAL A 4 -25.25 4.24 9.56
CA VAL A 4 -25.35 3.63 8.23
C VAL A 4 -24.00 2.97 7.96
N ALA A 5 -23.98 1.72 7.53
CA ALA A 5 -22.76 1.04 7.12
C ALA A 5 -22.01 1.93 6.12
N ASP A 6 -20.70 2.14 6.31
CA ASP A 6 -19.92 2.96 5.40
C ASP A 6 -19.88 2.26 4.03
N ALA A 7 -20.57 2.83 3.04
CA ALA A 7 -20.59 2.27 1.69
C ALA A 7 -19.16 2.27 1.15
N SER A 8 -18.70 1.11 0.67
CA SER A 8 -17.37 0.94 0.12
C SER A 8 -17.42 0.85 -1.41
N LEU A 9 -16.45 1.49 -2.07
CA LEU A 9 -16.15 1.24 -3.48
C LEU A 9 -14.99 0.25 -3.53
N ILE A 10 -15.20 -0.89 -4.20
CA ILE A 10 -14.17 -1.89 -4.43
C ILE A 10 -13.86 -1.92 -5.93
N TRP A 11 -12.58 -1.79 -6.27
CA TRP A 11 -12.11 -1.87 -7.64
C TRP A 11 -10.94 -2.85 -7.72
N GLU A 12 -10.99 -3.77 -8.67
CA GLU A 12 -9.89 -4.70 -8.96
C GLU A 12 -9.36 -4.45 -10.36
N HIS A 13 -8.04 -4.43 -10.49
CA HIS A 13 -7.37 -4.14 -11.74
C HIS A 13 -5.99 -4.75 -11.79
N THR A 14 -5.49 -4.99 -13.00
CA THR A 14 -4.11 -5.43 -13.23
C THR A 14 -3.26 -4.24 -13.62
N LEU A 15 -2.12 -4.05 -12.95
CA LEU A 15 -1.11 -3.05 -13.32
C LEU A 15 0.20 -3.73 -13.68
N GLN A 16 0.88 -3.18 -14.68
CA GLN A 16 2.23 -3.56 -15.09
C GLN A 16 3.09 -2.29 -15.08
N PRO A 17 4.00 -2.10 -14.10
CA PRO A 17 4.73 -0.84 -13.93
C PRO A 17 5.55 -0.41 -15.13
N THR A 18 6.16 -1.37 -15.82
CA THR A 18 6.96 -1.18 -17.03
C THR A 18 6.65 -2.31 -18.02
N ALA A 19 7.07 -2.17 -19.27
CA ALA A 19 6.84 -3.19 -20.30
C ALA A 19 7.49 -4.55 -20.00
N VAL A 20 8.47 -4.60 -19.09
CA VAL A 20 9.18 -5.83 -18.68
C VAL A 20 8.85 -6.28 -17.25
N SER A 21 8.04 -5.50 -16.54
CA SER A 21 7.60 -5.82 -15.19
C SER A 21 6.60 -6.97 -15.18
N GLU A 22 6.43 -7.60 -14.02
CA GLU A 22 5.36 -8.56 -13.83
C GLU A 22 3.98 -7.86 -13.81
N GLU A 23 2.92 -8.62 -14.11
CA GLU A 23 1.55 -8.15 -13.98
C GLU A 23 1.03 -8.38 -12.56
N TYR A 24 0.58 -7.31 -11.91
CA TYR A 24 0.06 -7.35 -10.55
C TYR A 24 -1.44 -7.10 -10.55
N ARG A 25 -2.22 -8.10 -10.10
CA ARG A 25 -3.64 -7.93 -9.81
C ARG A 25 -3.79 -7.29 -8.44
N LEU A 26 -4.56 -6.22 -8.39
CA LEU A 26 -4.72 -5.36 -7.23
C LEU A 26 -6.17 -5.28 -6.80
N ARG A 27 -6.39 -4.98 -5.53
CA ARG A 27 -7.69 -4.52 -5.00
C ARG A 27 -7.51 -3.17 -4.34
N LEU A 28 -8.34 -2.23 -4.75
CA LEU A 28 -8.52 -0.93 -4.14
C LEU A 28 -9.86 -0.90 -3.41
N VAL A 29 -9.82 -0.55 -2.13
CA VAL A 29 -11.02 -0.39 -1.30
C VAL A 29 -11.06 1.07 -0.83
N TYR A 30 -12.09 1.79 -1.24
CA TYR A 30 -12.34 3.15 -0.77
C TYR A 30 -13.53 3.18 0.18
N THR A 31 -13.32 3.74 1.38
CA THR A 31 -14.39 4.05 2.33
C THR A 31 -14.28 5.50 2.78
N ARG A 32 -15.38 6.10 3.24
CA ARG A 32 -15.33 7.49 3.72
C ARG A 32 -14.52 7.59 5.01
N THR A 33 -14.43 6.52 5.79
CA THR A 33 -13.71 6.50 7.07
C THR A 33 -12.22 6.23 6.92
N ASN A 34 -11.83 5.25 6.12
CA ASN A 34 -10.43 4.78 6.06
C ASN A 34 -9.65 5.36 4.87
N GLY A 35 -10.33 6.06 3.95
CA GLY A 35 -9.72 6.48 2.69
C GLY A 35 -9.55 5.29 1.75
N ILE A 36 -8.38 5.20 1.11
CA ILE A 36 -8.05 4.22 0.09
C ILE A 36 -7.07 3.20 0.66
N GLU A 37 -7.46 1.94 0.62
CA GLU A 37 -6.60 0.80 0.97
C GLU A 37 -6.27 0.03 -0.31
N VAL A 38 -5.00 -0.35 -0.47
CA VAL A 38 -4.51 -1.06 -1.66
C VAL A 38 -3.89 -2.38 -1.26
N PHE A 39 -4.27 -3.45 -1.94
CA PHE A 39 -3.80 -4.81 -1.71
C PHE A 39 -3.30 -5.42 -3.01
N VAL A 40 -2.16 -6.12 -2.96
CA VAL A 40 -1.74 -7.00 -4.06
C VAL A 40 -2.41 -8.35 -3.88
N LEU A 41 -3.18 -8.78 -4.88
CA LEU A 41 -3.89 -10.07 -4.88
C LEU A 41 -3.07 -11.18 -5.54
N SER A 42 -2.39 -10.87 -6.64
CA SER A 42 -1.50 -11.81 -7.34
C SER A 42 -0.43 -11.06 -8.14
N PRO A 43 0.79 -11.61 -8.28
CA PRO A 43 1.29 -12.76 -7.53
C PRO A 43 1.37 -12.49 -6.02
N LYS A 44 1.61 -13.55 -5.24
CA LYS A 44 2.04 -13.37 -3.85
C LYS A 44 3.45 -12.79 -3.86
N LEU A 45 3.63 -11.64 -3.23
CA LEU A 45 4.91 -10.94 -3.19
C LEU A 45 5.92 -11.75 -2.38
N ALA A 46 7.04 -12.06 -3.02
CA ALA A 46 8.20 -12.66 -2.39
C ALA A 46 8.92 -11.65 -1.50
N LEU A 47 9.65 -12.17 -0.50
CA LEU A 47 10.55 -11.40 0.34
C LEU A 47 11.97 -11.52 -0.21
N ALA A 48 12.71 -10.41 -0.23
CA ALA A 48 14.15 -10.44 -0.49
C ALA A 48 14.87 -11.29 0.56
N GLU A 49 16.00 -11.87 0.19
CA GLU A 49 16.79 -12.73 1.07
C GLU A 49 17.15 -12.01 2.37
N GLY A 50 17.01 -12.70 3.50
CA GLY A 50 17.29 -12.14 4.83
C GLY A 50 16.23 -11.19 5.39
N THR A 51 15.17 -10.87 4.62
CA THR A 51 14.11 -9.97 5.06
C THR A 51 12.91 -10.75 5.64
N LYS A 52 12.20 -10.12 6.60
CA LYS A 52 11.01 -10.71 7.24
C LYS A 52 9.71 -10.00 6.88
N LYS A 53 9.80 -8.85 6.22
CA LYS A 53 8.68 -7.95 5.91
C LYS A 53 8.90 -7.29 4.55
N LEU A 54 7.81 -7.04 3.83
CA LEU A 54 7.83 -6.19 2.65
C LEU A 54 8.13 -4.74 3.05
N PRO A 55 8.81 -3.96 2.19
CA PRO A 55 9.02 -2.54 2.41
C PRO A 55 7.71 -1.77 2.29
N HIS A 56 7.52 -0.70 3.07
CA HIS A 56 6.36 0.22 2.94
C HIS A 56 4.99 -0.47 2.75
N VAL A 57 4.68 -1.42 3.62
CA VAL A 57 3.34 -2.02 3.75
C VAL A 57 2.79 -1.80 5.15
N TYR A 58 1.47 -1.66 5.25
CA TYR A 58 0.77 -1.74 6.54
C TYR A 58 0.68 -3.19 7.05
N SER A 59 0.74 -4.17 6.15
CA SER A 59 0.74 -5.59 6.50
C SER A 59 1.39 -6.40 5.38
N THR A 60 2.46 -7.14 5.71
CA THR A 60 3.09 -8.09 4.79
C THR A 60 2.17 -9.26 4.47
N GLU A 61 1.52 -9.83 5.48
CA GLU A 61 0.61 -10.97 5.31
C GLU A 61 -0.56 -10.63 4.37
N LYS A 62 -1.20 -9.47 4.56
CA LYS A 62 -2.30 -9.02 3.71
C LYS A 62 -1.83 -8.35 2.41
N GLN A 63 -0.53 -8.14 2.24
CA GLN A 63 0.08 -7.37 1.14
C GLN A 63 -0.57 -5.99 0.96
N LYS A 64 -0.84 -5.30 2.09
CA LYS A 64 -1.50 -4.00 2.12
C LYS A 64 -0.46 -2.88 1.98
N LEU A 65 -0.41 -2.24 0.82
CA LEU A 65 0.60 -1.21 0.50
C LEU A 65 0.40 0.05 1.36
N CYS A 66 1.51 0.70 1.72
CA CYS A 66 1.49 2.06 2.28
C CYS A 66 1.94 3.05 1.21
N LEU A 67 0.97 3.71 0.58
CA LEU A 67 1.23 4.68 -0.50
C LEU A 67 1.18 6.14 -0.05
N TYR A 68 0.53 6.41 1.08
CA TYR A 68 0.41 7.74 1.66
C TYR A 68 0.06 7.63 3.14
N PHE A 69 0.34 8.67 3.93
CA PHE A 69 -0.16 8.75 5.30
C PHE A 69 -1.60 9.30 5.32
N PRO A 70 -2.59 8.61 5.90
CA PRO A 70 -3.95 9.13 6.03
C PRO A 70 -4.03 10.46 6.79
N ASP A 71 -3.12 10.68 7.74
CA ASP A 71 -2.97 11.93 8.50
C ASP A 71 -1.98 12.91 7.84
N GLY A 72 -1.32 12.49 6.76
CA GLY A 72 -0.41 13.32 5.98
C GLY A 72 -1.16 14.25 5.04
N LYS A 73 -0.57 15.42 4.73
CA LYS A 73 -1.15 16.38 3.77
C LYS A 73 -1.05 15.92 2.30
N GLU A 74 -0.44 14.77 2.05
CA GLU A 74 -0.11 14.27 0.71
C GLU A 74 -1.34 13.87 -0.09
N TRP A 75 -2.36 13.31 0.57
CA TRP A 75 -3.59 12.89 -0.08
C TRP A 75 -4.82 13.31 0.72
N ASN A 76 -5.88 13.69 -0.02
CA ASN A 76 -7.20 13.88 0.54
C ASN A 76 -8.25 13.49 -0.50
N LYS A 77 -9.52 13.38 -0.08
CA LYS A 77 -10.63 12.86 -0.90
C LYS A 77 -10.97 13.69 -2.14
N SER A 78 -10.46 14.91 -2.29
CA SER A 78 -10.67 15.71 -3.51
C SER A 78 -9.64 15.42 -4.61
N LYS A 79 -8.59 14.64 -4.33
CA LYS A 79 -7.59 14.27 -5.33
C LYS A 79 -8.04 13.05 -6.14
N TYR A 80 -7.82 13.10 -7.45
CA TYR A 80 -8.11 11.98 -8.34
C TYR A 80 -7.16 10.81 -8.12
N MET A 81 -7.72 9.61 -7.97
CA MET A 81 -6.94 8.37 -7.82
C MET A 81 -5.98 8.15 -9.00
N SER A 82 -6.40 8.53 -10.22
CA SER A 82 -5.58 8.42 -11.44
C SER A 82 -4.33 9.30 -11.44
N GLN A 83 -4.31 10.37 -10.63
CA GLN A 83 -3.17 11.30 -10.54
C GLN A 83 -2.33 11.09 -9.28
N THR A 84 -2.79 10.25 -8.35
CA THR A 84 -2.06 9.98 -7.10
C THR A 84 -1.89 8.49 -6.88
N ILE A 85 -2.96 7.77 -6.60
CA ILE A 85 -2.93 6.39 -6.14
C ILE A 85 -2.41 5.45 -7.23
N ILE A 86 -2.92 5.56 -8.46
CA ILE A 86 -2.49 4.67 -9.54
C ILE A 86 -1.01 4.85 -9.87
N PRO A 87 -0.49 6.09 -10.07
CA PRO A 87 0.94 6.33 -10.21
C PRO A 87 1.77 5.81 -9.03
N TRP A 88 1.33 6.04 -7.78
CA TRP A 88 2.08 5.58 -6.60
C TRP A 88 2.11 4.06 -6.46
N ILE A 89 1.05 3.35 -6.86
CA ILE A 89 1.08 1.88 -6.91
C ILE A 89 2.13 1.42 -7.93
N SER A 90 2.10 2.01 -9.13
CA SER A 90 3.05 1.67 -10.20
C SER A 90 4.49 1.90 -9.74
N GLU A 91 4.76 3.05 -9.09
CA GLU A 91 6.06 3.39 -8.53
C GLU A 91 6.49 2.41 -7.43
N TRP A 92 5.60 2.08 -6.49
CA TRP A 92 5.89 1.12 -5.42
C TRP A 92 6.24 -0.26 -5.99
N LEU A 93 5.47 -0.74 -6.97
CA LEU A 93 5.71 -2.04 -7.62
C LEU A 93 7.04 -2.05 -8.40
N TYR A 94 7.38 -0.96 -9.08
CA TYR A 94 8.69 -0.80 -9.72
C TYR A 94 9.84 -0.91 -8.72
N PHE A 95 9.77 -0.20 -7.59
CA PHE A 95 10.80 -0.29 -6.56
C PHE A 95 10.81 -1.63 -5.81
N TYR A 96 9.66 -2.31 -5.72
CA TYR A 96 9.59 -3.68 -5.21
C TYR A 96 10.39 -4.65 -6.08
N GLU A 97 10.26 -4.56 -7.40
CA GLU A 97 11.03 -5.41 -8.33
C GLU A 97 12.54 -5.17 -8.19
N LEU A 98 12.97 -3.91 -7.99
CA LEU A 98 14.38 -3.57 -7.72
C LEU A 98 14.86 -4.01 -6.33
N TRP A 99 13.97 -4.02 -5.35
CA TRP A 99 14.27 -4.43 -3.97
C TRP A 99 14.48 -5.94 -3.86
N LEU A 100 13.71 -6.73 -4.61
CA LEU A 100 13.65 -8.19 -4.46
C LEU A 100 15.02 -8.91 -4.51
N PRO A 101 15.98 -8.55 -5.39
CA PRO A 101 17.26 -9.25 -5.48
C PRO A 101 18.24 -8.94 -4.34
N GLY A 102 18.18 -7.75 -3.76
CA GLY A 102 19.23 -7.24 -2.85
C GLY A 102 18.75 -6.71 -1.51
N GLY A 103 17.43 -6.63 -1.30
CA GLY A 103 16.84 -6.12 -0.06
C GLY A 103 17.01 -4.61 0.16
N GLN A 104 17.69 -3.89 -0.74
CA GLN A 104 17.86 -2.44 -0.68
C GLN A 104 16.63 -1.75 -1.27
N TRP A 105 15.94 -0.94 -0.46
CA TRP A 105 14.81 -0.15 -0.93
C TRP A 105 15.30 1.17 -1.53
N TYR A 106 14.79 1.49 -2.72
CA TYR A 106 15.12 2.72 -3.46
C TYR A 106 13.91 3.66 -3.63
N GLY A 107 12.73 3.24 -3.18
CA GLY A 107 11.54 4.07 -3.22
C GLY A 107 11.52 5.13 -2.12
N GLY A 108 10.60 6.08 -2.26
CA GLY A 108 10.30 7.05 -1.21
C GLY A 108 9.53 6.43 -0.03
N GLY A 109 9.06 7.32 0.86
CA GLY A 109 8.24 6.96 2.03
C GLY A 109 9.03 6.98 3.34
N THR A 110 8.31 7.13 4.46
CA THR A 110 8.90 7.09 5.81
C THR A 110 8.78 5.67 6.38
N THR A 111 9.81 5.18 7.08
CA THR A 111 9.74 3.89 7.77
C THR A 111 8.68 3.90 8.85
N HIS A 112 7.75 2.94 8.82
CA HIS A 112 6.81 2.71 9.91
C HIS A 112 7.47 1.82 10.95
N ASP A 113 8.26 2.40 11.84
CA ASP A 113 8.52 1.71 13.10
C ASP A 113 7.17 1.55 13.83
N PRO A 114 6.85 0.36 14.36
CA PRO A 114 5.63 0.20 15.14
C PRO A 114 5.67 1.20 16.30
N LYS A 115 4.62 2.02 16.43
CA LYS A 115 4.48 2.89 17.59
C LYS A 115 4.60 2.00 18.85
N PRO A 116 5.42 2.36 19.84
CA PRO A 116 5.44 1.63 21.09
C PRO A 116 4.01 1.59 21.65
N GLU A 117 3.58 0.38 22.02
CA GLU A 117 2.33 0.15 22.71
C GLU A 117 2.30 1.09 23.94
N LYS A 118 1.26 1.93 24.04
CA LYS A 118 1.11 2.77 25.21
C LYS A 118 0.76 1.85 26.36
N ASP A 119 1.67 1.70 27.32
CA ASP A 119 1.39 1.09 28.61
C ASP A 119 0.20 1.82 29.24
N HIS A 120 -0.96 1.18 29.19
CA HIS A 120 -2.10 1.54 30.01
C HIS A 120 -1.89 0.92 31.39
N ASN A 121 -1.05 1.55 32.20
CA ASN A 121 -1.06 1.33 33.64
C ASN A 121 -0.90 2.66 34.38
N GLN A 122 -2.04 3.25 34.72
CA GLN A 122 -2.22 4.19 35.83
C GLN A 122 -3.47 3.77 36.60
#